data_AF-A0A4Q7TIK1-F1
#
_entry.id   AF-A0A4Q7TIK1-F1
#
_cell.length_a   1.000
_cell.length_b   1.000
_cell.length_c   1.000
_cell.angle_alpha   90.00
_cell.angle_beta   90.00
_cell.angle_gamma   90.00
#
_symmetry.space_group_name_H-M   'P 1'
#
loop_
_entity.id
_entity.type
_entity.pdbx_description
1 polymer ?
#
loop_
_entity_poly.entity_id
_entity_poly.type
_entity_poly.pdbx_seq_one_letter_code
_entity_poly.pdbx_strand_id
1 'polypeptide(L)'
;MPQRKAPCGTYSAYKRHLRNKEKVDAKCRAAQRKHDGTRSTSATARAARAAKPKTPATPPATIELPAPAPSTARTEVVSRLDVLKELLEQQRLLLPTLRQEEPARAYLLMREQRETLREIDEIQNAGASKGATLADQLAEARAARAARAAGA
;
A
#
# COMPACT_ATOMS: atom_id res chain seq x y z
N MET A 1 13.87 -25.22 19.40
CA MET A 1 13.27 -26.56 19.61
C MET A 1 12.88 -27.16 18.26
N PRO A 2 13.39 -28.33 17.85
CA PRO A 2 12.98 -28.95 16.59
C PRO A 2 11.50 -29.37 16.67
N GLN A 3 10.66 -28.83 15.77
CA GLN A 3 9.25 -29.22 15.68
C GLN A 3 9.15 -30.70 15.29
N ARG A 4 8.42 -31.49 16.11
CA ARG A 4 8.15 -32.90 15.81
C ARG A 4 7.48 -33.00 14.45
N LYS A 5 8.03 -33.85 13.56
CA LYS A 5 7.53 -34.02 12.20
C LYS A 5 6.07 -34.48 12.26
N ALA A 6 5.17 -33.72 11.64
CA ALA A 6 3.77 -34.09 11.56
C ALA A 6 3.60 -35.43 10.81
N PRO A 7 2.63 -36.28 11.23
CA PRO A 7 2.30 -37.50 10.51
C PRO A 7 1.78 -37.19 9.10
N CYS A 8 2.10 -38.07 8.15
CA CYS A 8 1.61 -37.97 6.77
C CYS A 8 0.07 -38.02 6.72
N GLY A 9 -0.53 -37.29 5.78
CA GLY A 9 -1.99 -37.12 5.72
C GLY A 9 -2.51 -35.83 6.38
N THR A 10 -1.62 -34.93 6.79
CA THR A 10 -1.95 -33.59 7.28
C THR A 10 -1.51 -32.52 6.28
N TYR A 11 -2.12 -31.33 6.32
CA TYR A 11 -1.73 -30.22 5.45
C TYR A 11 -0.29 -29.72 5.70
N SER A 12 0.19 -29.84 6.95
CA SER A 12 1.60 -29.56 7.31
C SER A 12 2.56 -30.58 6.69
N ALA A 13 2.19 -31.86 6.62
CA ALA A 13 2.96 -32.87 5.90
C ALA A 13 2.98 -32.60 4.38
N TYR A 14 1.86 -32.18 3.79
CA TYR A 14 1.81 -31.74 2.39
C TYR A 14 2.82 -30.62 2.08
N LYS A 15 2.85 -29.57 2.91
CA LYS A 15 3.83 -28.47 2.79
C LYS A 15 5.28 -28.94 2.96
N ARG A 16 5.51 -29.96 3.78
CA ARG A 16 6.85 -30.56 3.95
C ARG A 16 7.30 -31.29 2.68
N HIS A 17 6.44 -32.11 2.07
CA HIS A 17 6.76 -32.79 0.81
C HIS A 17 7.11 -31.79 -0.30
N LEU A 18 6.37 -30.68 -0.40
CA LEU A 18 6.69 -29.60 -1.35
C LEU A 18 8.04 -28.93 -1.06
N ARG A 19 8.37 -28.68 0.21
CA ARG A 19 9.64 -28.06 0.60
C ARG A 19 10.84 -28.98 0.33
N ASN A 20 10.65 -30.28 0.53
CA ASN A 20 11.68 -31.30 0.34
C ASN A 20 11.73 -31.83 -1.12
N LYS A 21 10.83 -31.39 -2.00
CA LYS A 21 10.66 -31.91 -3.37
C LYS A 21 10.41 -33.43 -3.44
N GLU A 22 9.77 -33.99 -2.41
CA GLU A 22 9.39 -35.39 -2.34
C GLU A 22 8.02 -35.63 -3.01
N LYS A 23 7.77 -36.86 -3.49
CA LYS A 23 6.46 -37.23 -4.04
C LYS A 23 5.38 -37.10 -2.96
N VAL A 24 4.27 -36.44 -3.32
CA VAL A 24 3.16 -36.21 -2.40
C VAL A 24 2.21 -37.40 -2.38
N ASP A 25 2.08 -38.03 -1.22
CA ASP A 25 1.16 -39.13 -0.97
C ASP A 25 -0.32 -38.73 -1.18
N ALA A 26 -1.16 -39.71 -1.54
CA ALA A 26 -2.59 -39.51 -1.75
C ALA A 26 -3.29 -38.90 -0.52
N LYS A 27 -2.89 -39.32 0.69
CA LYS A 27 -3.42 -38.78 1.96
C LYS A 27 -3.11 -37.29 2.14
N CYS A 28 -1.91 -36.84 1.77
CA CYS A 28 -1.50 -35.44 1.84
C CYS A 28 -2.24 -34.58 0.81
N ARG A 29 -2.48 -35.10 -0.40
CA ARG A 29 -3.33 -34.44 -1.41
C ARG A 29 -4.78 -34.29 -0.95
N ALA A 30 -5.36 -35.32 -0.33
CA ALA A 30 -6.71 -35.23 0.24
C ALA A 30 -6.81 -34.17 1.35
N ALA A 31 -5.77 -34.07 2.19
CA ALA A 31 -5.70 -33.06 3.24
C ALA A 31 -5.65 -31.62 2.70
N GLN A 32 -4.91 -31.39 1.60
CA GLN A 32 -4.90 -30.10 0.92
C GLN A 32 -6.30 -29.74 0.39
N ARG A 33 -6.98 -30.67 -0.30
CA ARG A 33 -8.33 -30.42 -0.82
C ARG A 33 -9.32 -30.04 0.29
N LYS A 34 -9.24 -30.71 1.43
CA LYS A 34 -10.04 -30.36 2.62
C LYS A 34 -9.72 -28.96 3.14
N HIS A 35 -8.44 -28.63 3.26
CA HIS A 35 -8.01 -27.30 3.70
C HIS A 35 -8.49 -26.19 2.75
N ASP A 36 -8.35 -26.39 1.44
CA ASP A 36 -8.79 -25.43 0.43
C ASP A 36 -10.32 -25.28 0.42
N GLY A 37 -11.06 -26.37 0.62
CA GLY A 37 -12.52 -26.35 0.81
C GLY A 37 -12.96 -25.61 2.07
N THR A 38 -12.24 -25.74 3.19
CA THR A 38 -12.52 -24.93 4.39
C THR A 38 -12.18 -23.45 4.20
N ARG A 39 -11.16 -23.15 3.38
CA ARG A 39 -10.78 -21.77 3.08
C ARG A 39 -11.82 -21.09 2.20
N SER A 40 -12.35 -21.77 1.19
CA SER A 40 -13.40 -21.22 0.31
C SER A 40 -14.71 -20.98 1.07
N THR A 41 -15.13 -21.90 1.93
CA THR A 41 -16.32 -21.69 2.78
C THR A 41 -16.13 -20.57 3.81
N SER A 42 -14.91 -20.43 4.36
CA SER A 42 -14.60 -19.29 5.24
C SER A 42 -14.52 -17.96 4.49
N ALA A 43 -14.11 -17.97 3.22
CA ALA A 43 -14.05 -16.79 2.37
C ALA A 43 -15.45 -16.33 1.94
N THR A 44 -16.33 -17.25 1.57
CA THR A 44 -17.75 -16.94 1.31
C THR A 44 -18.47 -16.49 2.56
N ALA A 45 -18.19 -17.09 3.73
CA ALA A 45 -18.73 -16.61 5.01
C ALA A 45 -18.22 -15.21 5.40
N ARG A 46 -16.97 -14.86 5.05
CA ARG A 46 -16.42 -13.51 5.24
C ARG A 46 -17.05 -12.51 4.27
N ALA A 47 -17.22 -12.86 3.00
CA ALA A 47 -17.91 -12.03 2.02
C ALA A 47 -19.38 -11.77 2.42
N ALA A 48 -20.08 -12.81 2.89
CA ALA A 48 -21.45 -12.67 3.40
C ALA A 48 -21.55 -11.82 4.68
N ARG A 49 -20.52 -11.83 5.53
CA ARG A 49 -20.44 -10.94 6.71
C ARG A 49 -20.09 -9.51 6.34
N ALA A 50 -19.26 -9.29 5.32
CA ALA A 50 -18.96 -7.96 4.79
C ALA A 50 -20.17 -7.32 4.09
N ALA A 51 -21.06 -8.14 3.52
CA ALA A 51 -22.30 -7.71 2.88
C ALA A 51 -23.48 -7.48 3.86
N LYS A 52 -23.31 -7.70 5.18
CA LYS A 52 -24.35 -7.35 6.16
C LYS A 52 -24.30 -5.85 6.48
N PRO A 53 -25.32 -5.06 6.09
CA PRO A 53 -25.36 -3.64 6.43
C PRO A 53 -25.47 -3.46 7.95
N LYS A 54 -24.62 -2.62 8.52
CA LYS A 54 -24.77 -2.12 9.90
C LYS A 54 -25.95 -1.13 9.91
N THR A 55 -27.09 -1.57 10.44
CA THR A 55 -28.26 -0.80 10.94
C THR A 55 -29.02 0.12 9.97
N PRO A 56 -30.35 0.28 10.16
CA PRO A 56 -31.20 1.10 9.29
C PRO A 56 -31.10 2.57 9.72
N ALA A 57 -30.31 3.36 9.01
CA ALA A 57 -30.42 4.81 9.07
C ALA A 57 -31.49 5.25 8.07
N THR A 58 -32.39 6.09 8.57
CA THR A 58 -33.37 6.94 7.88
C THR A 58 -33.01 7.22 6.41
N PRO A 59 -33.95 7.12 5.44
CA PRO A 59 -33.66 7.45 4.06
C PRO A 59 -33.21 8.93 3.98
N PRO A 60 -32.03 9.25 3.44
CA PRO A 60 -31.76 10.63 3.10
C PRO A 60 -32.70 11.03 1.96
N ALA A 61 -33.35 12.17 2.13
CA ALA A 61 -34.13 12.80 1.08
C ALA A 61 -33.30 12.86 -0.20
N THR A 62 -33.89 12.41 -1.30
CA THR A 62 -33.37 12.58 -2.66
C THR A 62 -33.21 14.07 -2.91
N ILE A 63 -31.98 14.58 -2.79
CA ILE A 63 -31.59 15.81 -3.44
C ILE A 63 -31.30 15.39 -4.88
N GLU A 64 -32.23 15.67 -5.80
CA GLU A 64 -31.91 15.70 -7.23
C GLU A 64 -30.86 16.79 -7.43
N LEU A 65 -29.61 16.37 -7.57
CA LEU A 65 -28.54 17.22 -8.04
C LEU A 65 -28.79 17.48 -9.53
N PRO A 66 -28.88 18.74 -10.00
CA PRO A 66 -28.97 19.02 -11.43
C PRO A 66 -27.73 18.45 -12.12
N ALA A 67 -27.96 17.75 -13.23
CA ALA A 67 -26.92 17.12 -14.04
C ALA A 67 -25.76 18.10 -14.25
N PRO A 68 -24.49 17.71 -13.98
CA PRO A 68 -23.37 18.60 -14.22
C PRO A 68 -23.31 18.87 -15.72
N ALA A 69 -23.56 20.13 -16.09
CA ALA A 69 -23.20 20.62 -17.41
C ALA A 69 -21.72 20.26 -17.67
N PRO A 70 -21.34 19.85 -18.89
CA PRO A 70 -19.95 19.53 -19.19
C PRO A 70 -19.12 20.80 -19.01
N SER A 71 -18.51 20.91 -17.84
CA SER A 71 -17.64 22.02 -17.50
C SER A 71 -16.43 21.92 -18.43
N THR A 72 -16.35 22.83 -19.39
CA THR A 72 -15.16 23.10 -20.18
C THR A 72 -14.12 23.84 -19.31
N ALA A 73 -13.85 23.33 -18.11
CA ALA A 73 -12.83 23.85 -17.23
C ALA A 73 -11.52 23.14 -17.56
N ARG A 74 -10.52 23.97 -17.87
CA ARG A 74 -9.10 23.63 -18.04
C ARG A 74 -8.72 22.40 -17.22
N THR A 75 -8.10 21.45 -17.87
CA THR A 75 -7.44 20.29 -17.26
C THR A 75 -6.27 20.81 -16.42
N GLU A 76 -6.55 21.27 -15.19
CA GLU A 76 -5.50 21.48 -14.19
C GLU A 76 -4.92 20.11 -13.88
N VAL A 77 -3.69 19.90 -14.36
CA VAL A 77 -2.92 18.72 -14.00
C VAL A 77 -2.49 18.91 -12.55
N VAL A 78 -3.37 18.53 -11.61
CA VAL A 78 -3.02 18.53 -10.18
C VAL A 78 -1.80 17.63 -10.00
N SER A 79 -0.73 18.18 -9.44
CA SER A 79 0.48 17.39 -9.26
C SER A 79 0.20 16.26 -8.26
N ARG A 80 0.67 15.06 -8.56
CA ARG A 80 0.54 13.89 -7.65
C ARG A 80 1.03 14.22 -6.24
N LEU A 81 2.07 15.04 -6.14
CA LEU A 81 2.64 15.48 -4.87
C LEU A 81 1.65 16.33 -4.05
N ASP A 82 0.86 17.19 -4.70
CA ASP A 82 -0.13 18.02 -4.01
C ASP A 82 -1.29 17.17 -3.50
N VAL A 83 -1.74 16.19 -4.30
CA VAL A 83 -2.77 15.22 -3.88
C VAL A 83 -2.32 14.44 -2.63
N LEU A 84 -1.07 13.97 -2.60
CA LEU A 84 -0.54 13.21 -1.46
C LEU A 84 -0.41 14.08 -0.20
N LYS A 85 -0.05 15.36 -0.34
CA LYS A 85 0.00 16.30 0.79
C LYS A 85 -1.37 16.57 1.36
N GLU A 86 -2.36 16.84 0.50
CA GLU A 86 -3.73 17.08 0.91
C GLU A 86 -4.30 15.84 1.64
N LEU A 87 -4.08 14.64 1.08
CA LEU A 87 -4.46 13.39 1.73
C LEU A 87 -3.84 13.26 3.11
N LEU A 88 -2.54 13.54 3.25
CA LEU A 88 -1.84 13.47 4.54
C LEU A 88 -2.42 14.44 5.57
N GLU A 89 -2.80 15.65 5.15
CA GLU A 89 -3.45 16.65 6.01
C GLU A 89 -4.81 16.16 6.51
N GLN A 90 -5.65 15.63 5.61
CA GLN A 90 -6.94 15.04 5.96
C GLN A 90 -6.77 13.89 6.97
N GLN A 91 -5.79 13.01 6.76
CA GLN A 91 -5.51 11.90 7.68
C GLN A 91 -5.03 12.38 9.06
N ARG A 92 -4.27 13.48 9.13
CA ARG A 92 -3.80 14.05 10.41
C ARG A 92 -4.94 14.61 11.24
N LEU A 93 -5.94 15.20 10.60
CA LEU A 93 -7.14 15.72 11.27
C LEU A 93 -8.00 14.61 11.88
N LEU A 94 -8.07 13.44 11.23
CA LEU A 94 -8.85 12.28 11.69
C LEU A 94 -8.15 11.45 12.78
N LEU A 95 -6.84 11.60 12.92
CA LEU A 95 -6.06 10.79 13.85
C LEU A 95 -6.44 10.96 15.35
N PRO A 96 -6.60 12.18 15.90
CA PRO A 96 -6.89 12.34 17.33
C PRO A 96 -8.24 11.75 17.74
N THR A 97 -9.27 11.86 16.89
CA THR A 97 -10.60 11.29 17.15
C THR A 97 -10.54 9.76 17.12
N LEU A 98 -9.94 9.18 16.08
CA LEU A 98 -9.75 7.73 15.97
C LEU A 98 -8.90 7.15 17.10
N ARG A 99 -7.93 7.91 17.63
CA ARG A 99 -7.10 7.44 18.74
C ARG A 99 -7.89 7.25 20.03
N GLN A 100 -8.99 7.99 20.21
CA GLN A 100 -9.87 7.90 21.38
C GLN A 100 -10.99 6.89 21.17
N GLU A 101 -11.63 6.89 20.00
CA GLU A 101 -12.80 6.05 19.72
C GLU A 101 -12.41 4.63 19.29
N GLU A 102 -11.38 4.48 18.47
CA GLU A 102 -11.04 3.23 17.80
C GLU A 102 -9.52 3.07 17.60
N PRO A 103 -8.76 2.75 18.66
CA PRO A 103 -7.31 2.75 18.63
C PRO A 103 -6.73 1.77 17.59
N ALA A 104 -7.39 0.65 17.33
CA ALA A 104 -6.99 -0.29 16.29
C ALA A 104 -7.00 0.32 14.88
N ARG A 105 -8.00 1.16 14.56
CA ARG A 105 -8.07 1.88 13.28
C ARG A 105 -7.06 3.02 13.22
N ALA A 106 -6.83 3.71 14.34
CA ALA A 106 -5.77 4.72 14.43
C ALA A 106 -4.38 4.15 14.07
N TYR A 107 -4.05 2.95 14.53
CA TYR A 107 -2.78 2.31 14.17
C TYR A 107 -2.66 1.99 12.67
N LEU A 108 -3.75 1.58 12.02
CA LEU A 108 -3.77 1.35 10.57
C LEU A 108 -3.57 2.67 9.81
N LEU A 109 -4.26 3.73 10.23
CA LEU A 109 -4.10 5.07 9.65
C LEU A 109 -2.68 5.61 9.82
N MET A 110 -2.06 5.43 10.98
CA MET A 110 -0.66 5.82 11.20
C MET A 110 0.31 5.07 10.29
N ARG A 111 0.01 3.81 9.94
CA ARG A 111 0.82 3.05 8.99
C ARG A 111 0.69 3.65 7.58
N GLU A 112 -0.53 3.93 7.14
CA GLU A 112 -0.78 4.57 5.85
C GLU A 112 -0.11 5.95 5.76
N GLN A 113 -0.17 6.77 6.82
CA GLN A 113 0.54 8.05 6.88
C GLN A 113 2.05 7.92 6.64
N ARG A 114 2.69 6.86 7.16
CA ARG A 114 4.13 6.59 6.93
C ARG A 114 4.41 6.20 5.49
N GLU A 115 3.49 5.48 4.85
CA GLU A 115 3.60 5.10 3.45
C GLU A 115 3.44 6.35 2.55
N THR A 116 2.46 7.21 2.81
CA THR A 116 2.27 8.49 2.10
C THR A 116 3.48 9.41 2.26
N LEU A 117 4.06 9.51 3.47
CA LEU A 117 5.26 10.32 3.71
C LEU A 117 6.46 9.82 2.89
N ARG A 118 6.68 8.50 2.83
CA ARG A 118 7.76 7.93 2.00
C ARG A 118 7.57 8.26 0.53
N GLU A 119 6.35 8.17 0.03
CA GLU A 119 6.05 8.49 -1.37
C GLU A 119 6.28 9.98 -1.67
N ILE A 120 5.91 10.88 -0.76
CA ILE A 120 6.22 12.30 -0.87
C ILE A 120 7.74 12.53 -0.92
N ASP A 121 8.49 11.90 -0.01
CA ASP A 121 9.96 12.00 0.02
C ASP A 121 10.58 11.47 -1.27
N GLU A 122 10.10 10.34 -1.79
CA GLU A 122 10.57 9.77 -3.05
C GLU A 122 10.31 10.71 -4.22
N ILE A 123 9.11 11.31 -4.32
CA ILE A 123 8.79 12.26 -5.40
C ILE A 123 9.64 13.53 -5.30
N GLN A 124 9.83 14.06 -4.08
CA GLN A 124 10.65 15.25 -3.86
C GLN A 124 12.14 15.00 -4.14
N ASN A 125 12.65 13.83 -3.74
CA ASN A 125 14.07 13.49 -3.88
C ASN A 125 14.40 12.75 -5.19
N ALA A 126 13.40 12.34 -5.98
CA ALA A 126 13.60 11.77 -7.31
C ALA A 126 14.37 12.75 -8.23
N GLY A 127 14.23 14.05 -8.01
CA GLY A 127 15.04 15.09 -8.65
C GLY A 127 16.44 15.29 -8.05
N ALA A 128 16.64 15.00 -6.77
CA ALA A 128 17.89 15.23 -6.05
C ALA A 128 19.00 14.22 -6.39
N SER A 129 18.63 12.98 -6.75
CA SER A 129 19.60 11.92 -7.10
C SER A 129 20.32 12.14 -8.46
N LYS A 130 19.91 13.15 -9.24
CA LYS A 130 20.54 13.53 -10.51
C LYS A 130 21.30 14.87 -10.44
N GLY A 131 21.57 15.37 -9.24
CA GLY A 131 22.33 16.61 -9.05
C GLY A 131 23.83 16.33 -8.91
N ALA A 132 24.58 16.60 -9.97
CA ALA A 132 26.04 16.73 -10.07
C ALA A 132 26.86 15.75 -9.20
N THR A 133 27.41 14.73 -9.85
CA THR A 133 28.43 13.88 -9.20
C THR A 133 29.64 14.74 -8.77
N LEU A 134 30.40 14.29 -7.78
CA LEU A 134 31.63 14.99 -7.35
C LEU A 134 32.59 15.24 -8.53
N ALA A 135 32.58 14.33 -9.52
CA ALA A 135 33.32 14.48 -10.77
C ALA A 135 32.80 15.65 -11.63
N ASP A 136 31.49 15.82 -11.75
CA ASP A 136 30.87 16.94 -12.47
C ASP A 136 31.19 18.28 -11.81
N GLN A 137 31.13 18.32 -10.47
CA GLN A 137 31.47 19.51 -9.68
C GLN A 137 32.95 19.92 -9.85
N LEU A 138 33.86 18.94 -9.91
CA LEU A 138 35.29 19.20 -10.18
C LEU A 138 35.55 19.64 -11.62
N ALA A 139 34.82 19.08 -12.58
CA ALA A 139 34.93 19.48 -13.99
C ALA A 139 34.48 20.94 -14.18
N GLU A 140 33.36 21.32 -13.57
CA GLU A 140 32.84 22.68 -13.58
C GLU A 140 33.80 23.66 -12.90
N ALA A 141 34.37 23.29 -11.74
CA ALA A 141 35.35 24.11 -11.04
C ALA A 141 36.65 24.32 -11.86
N ARG A 142 37.10 23.31 -12.63
CA ARG A 142 38.25 23.44 -13.54
C ARG A 142 37.92 24.32 -14.73
N ALA A 143 36.74 24.16 -15.34
CA ALA A 143 36.28 24.99 -16.45
C ALA A 143 36.18 26.47 -16.04
N ALA A 144 35.65 26.75 -14.84
CA ALA A 144 35.58 28.11 -14.30
C ALA A 144 36.96 28.75 -14.08
N ARG A 145 37.97 27.98 -13.66
CA ARG A 145 39.35 28.46 -13.51
C ARG A 145 40.00 28.73 -14.87
N ALA A 146 39.80 27.84 -15.84
CA ALA A 146 40.31 28.02 -17.20
C ALA A 146 39.71 29.26 -17.88
N ALA A 147 38.40 29.48 -17.73
CA ALA A 147 37.73 30.66 -18.26
C ALA A 147 38.25 31.98 -17.63
N ARG A 148 38.54 31.98 -16.32
CA ARG A 148 39.16 33.13 -15.63
C ARG A 148 40.61 33.36 -16.07
N ALA A 149 41.36 32.31 -16.36
CA ALA A 149 42.74 32.41 -16.82
C ALA A 149 42.85 32.84 -18.29
N ALA A 150 41.83 32.55 -19.12
CA ALA A 150 41.78 32.96 -20.52
C ALA A 150 41.19 34.37 -20.75
N GLY A 151 40.58 34.96 -19.71
CA GLY A 151 40.00 36.30 -19.73
C GLY A 151 40.86 37.40 -19.10
N ALA A 152 42.13 37.10 -18.80
CA ALA A 152 43.16 38.03 -18.31
C ALA A 152 44.33 38.09 -19.30
#